data_AF-A0A3P7Q8L9-F1
#
_entry.id   AF-A0A3P7Q8L9-F1
#
_cell.length_a   1.000
_cell.length_b   1.000
_cell.length_c   1.000
_cell.angle_alpha   90.00
_cell.angle_beta   90.00
_cell.angle_gamma   90.00
#
_symmetry.space_group_name_H-M   'P 1'
#
loop_
_entity.id
_entity.type
_entity.pdbx_description
1 polymer ?
#
loop_
_entity_poly.entity_id
_entity_poly.type
_entity_poly.pdbx_seq_one_letter_code
_entity_poly.pdbx_strand_id
1 'polypeptide(L)'
;MGIRFDHFAEVIMQTLLNLIPNSAKIMSTSGIQAVMFIIKNTHAARLLPIIVGGLSSKSNVVRRYVCEFLDPICQYWPVNVIDKYMGLFQESLRKGISDADQDARSASRR
;
A
#
# COMPACT_ATOMS: atom_id res chain seq x y z
N MET A 1 -0.50 -2.50 19.21
CA MET A 1 -1.91 -2.79 18.83
C MET A 1 -2.02 -4.05 17.97
N GLY A 2 -1.22 -5.09 18.27
CA GLY A 2 -1.09 -6.27 17.41
C GLY A 2 -2.35 -7.15 17.40
N ILE A 3 -2.66 -7.66 16.21
CA ILE A 3 -3.69 -8.66 15.86
C ILE A 3 -5.16 -8.22 16.06
N ARG A 4 -5.50 -7.44 17.09
CA ARG A 4 -6.90 -6.99 17.33
C ARG A 4 -7.42 -5.91 16.37
N PHE A 5 -6.54 -5.31 15.58
CA PHE A 5 -6.86 -4.22 14.65
C PHE A 5 -7.06 -4.69 13.21
N ASP A 6 -6.86 -5.98 12.92
CA ASP A 6 -6.85 -6.52 11.55
C ASP A 6 -8.17 -6.32 10.79
N HIS A 7 -9.31 -6.60 11.43
CA HIS A 7 -10.63 -6.45 10.82
C HIS A 7 -10.98 -4.98 10.58
N PHE A 8 -10.65 -4.10 11.55
CA PHE A 8 -10.90 -2.68 11.37
C PHE A 8 -9.99 -2.09 10.30
N ALA A 9 -8.70 -2.48 10.27
CA ALA A 9 -7.76 -2.08 9.24
C ALA A 9 -8.29 -2.44 7.85
N GLU A 10 -8.84 -3.63 7.68
CA GLU A 10 -9.42 -4.10 6.42
C GLU A 10 -10.58 -3.21 5.96
N VAL A 11 -11.48 -2.84 6.87
CA VAL A 11 -12.62 -1.97 6.58
C VAL A 11 -12.18 -0.55 6.21
N ILE A 12 -11.20 0.02 6.94
CA ILE A 12 -10.82 1.43 6.77
C ILE A 12 -9.80 1.66 5.64
N MET A 13 -9.06 0.63 5.22
CA MET A 13 -7.94 0.76 4.30
C MET A 13 -8.32 1.46 3.00
N GLN A 14 -9.43 1.04 2.37
CA GLN A 14 -9.88 1.65 1.11
C GLN A 14 -10.23 3.13 1.28
N THR A 15 -10.85 3.50 2.41
CA THR A 15 -11.17 4.89 2.73
C THR A 15 -9.90 5.72 2.88
N LEU A 16 -8.85 5.19 3.54
CA LEU A 16 -7.57 5.89 3.68
C LEU A 16 -6.86 6.06 2.33
N LEU A 17 -6.88 5.04 1.46
CA LEU A 17 -6.33 5.15 0.11
C LEU A 17 -7.04 6.23 -0.71
N ASN A 18 -8.36 6.40 -0.54
CA ASN A 18 -9.13 7.45 -1.20
C ASN A 18 -8.77 8.87 -0.73
N LEU A 19 -8.06 9.02 0.40
CA LEU A 19 -7.56 10.32 0.85
C LEU A 19 -6.28 10.73 0.10
N ILE A 20 -5.52 9.79 -0.44
CA ILE A 20 -4.22 10.05 -1.09
C ILE A 20 -4.31 11.10 -2.22
N PRO A 21 -5.26 11.02 -3.18
CA PRO A 21 -5.35 11.99 -4.27
C PRO A 21 -6.06 13.30 -3.88
N ASN A 22 -6.34 13.53 -2.59
CA ASN A 22 -7.03 14.74 -2.15
C ASN A 22 -6.16 16.00 -2.39
N SER A 23 -6.76 17.06 -2.92
CA SER A 23 -6.07 18.33 -3.19
C SER A 23 -5.71 19.10 -1.92
N ALA A 24 -6.45 18.91 -0.83
CA ALA A 24 -6.09 19.44 0.48
C ALA A 24 -4.92 18.62 1.04
N LYS A 25 -3.72 19.22 1.03
CA LYS A 25 -2.47 18.58 1.45
C LYS A 25 -2.60 17.85 2.79
N ILE A 26 -3.25 18.47 3.78
CA ILE A 26 -3.42 17.87 5.10
C ILE A 26 -4.13 16.51 5.01
N MET A 27 -5.22 16.42 4.25
CA MET A 27 -6.01 15.20 4.08
C MET A 27 -5.19 14.10 3.40
N SER A 28 -4.48 14.45 2.31
CA SER A 28 -3.60 13.51 1.61
C SER A 28 -2.51 12.97 2.52
N THR A 29 -1.77 13.87 3.20
CA THR A 29 -0.68 13.48 4.09
C THR A 29 -1.16 12.64 5.27
N SER A 30 -2.31 12.97 5.87
CA SER A 30 -2.89 12.17 6.96
C SER A 30 -3.26 10.77 6.50
N GLY A 31 -3.87 10.62 5.31
CA GLY A 31 -4.17 9.30 4.73
C GLY A 31 -2.93 8.46 4.50
N ILE A 32 -1.89 9.05 3.89
CA ILE A 32 -0.61 8.37 3.61
C ILE A 32 0.04 7.89 4.91
N GLN A 33 0.14 8.76 5.93
CA GLN A 33 0.74 8.41 7.21
C GLN A 33 -0.07 7.33 7.96
N ALA A 34 -1.39 7.40 7.89
CA ALA A 34 -2.25 6.37 8.48
C ALA A 34 -2.03 5.00 7.82
N VAL A 35 -2.01 4.92 6.49
CA VAL A 35 -1.73 3.66 5.76
C VAL A 35 -0.34 3.12 6.13
N MET A 36 0.67 3.98 6.11
CA MET A 36 2.04 3.58 6.47
C MET A 36 2.13 3.06 7.91
N PHE A 37 1.45 3.72 8.85
CA PHE A 37 1.41 3.27 10.23
C PHE A 37 0.71 1.92 10.38
N ILE A 38 -0.40 1.70 9.67
CA ILE A 38 -1.11 0.41 9.66
C ILE A 38 -0.22 -0.70 9.11
N ILE A 39 0.43 -0.47 7.97
CA ILE A 39 1.34 -1.45 7.35
C ILE A 39 2.44 -1.87 8.32
N LYS A 40 3.07 -0.90 9.01
CA LYS A 40 4.16 -1.17 9.96
C LYS A 40 3.70 -1.98 11.18
N ASN A 41 2.47 -1.79 11.64
CA ASN A 41 1.99 -2.30 12.93
C ASN A 41 0.93 -3.41 12.85
N THR A 42 0.36 -3.67 11.68
CA THR A 42 -0.74 -4.63 11.45
C THR A 42 -0.43 -5.52 10.26
N HIS A 43 0.11 -6.71 10.53
CA HIS A 43 0.55 -7.66 9.50
C HIS A 43 -0.57 -8.62 9.13
N ALA A 44 -1.60 -8.11 8.46
CA ALA A 44 -2.76 -8.89 8.04
C ALA A 44 -2.73 -9.10 6.52
N ALA A 45 -2.60 -10.36 6.09
CA ALA A 45 -2.52 -10.73 4.68
C ALA A 45 -3.66 -10.14 3.83
N ARG A 46 -4.87 -10.02 4.40
CA ARG A 46 -6.06 -9.48 3.71
C ARG A 46 -5.96 -8.00 3.34
N LEU A 47 -5.03 -7.24 3.93
CA LEU A 47 -4.77 -5.86 3.55
C LEU A 47 -4.03 -5.76 2.21
N LEU A 48 -3.25 -6.79 1.85
CA LEU A 48 -2.39 -6.74 0.67
C LEU A 48 -3.19 -6.49 -0.63
N PRO A 49 -4.26 -7.24 -0.93
CA PRO A 49 -5.06 -7.00 -2.14
C PRO A 49 -5.68 -5.59 -2.20
N ILE A 50 -6.06 -5.03 -1.04
CA ILE A 50 -6.66 -3.69 -0.96
C ILE A 50 -5.61 -2.63 -1.30
N ILE A 51 -4.42 -2.74 -0.70
CA ILE A 51 -3.31 -1.81 -0.92
C ILE A 51 -2.86 -1.85 -2.38
N VAL A 52 -2.50 -3.05 -2.89
CA VAL A 52 -1.96 -3.20 -4.25
C VAL A 52 -3.00 -2.97 -5.34
N GLY A 53 -4.30 -3.09 -5.03
CA GLY A 53 -5.38 -2.71 -5.93
C GLY A 53 -5.30 -1.26 -6.39
N GLY A 54 -4.73 -0.37 -5.56
CA GLY A 54 -4.48 1.03 -5.91
C GLY A 54 -3.49 1.24 -7.06
N LEU A 55 -2.68 0.24 -7.45
CA LEU A 55 -1.85 0.30 -8.66
C LEU A 55 -2.68 0.38 -9.95
N SER A 56 -3.96 0.03 -9.92
CA SER A 56 -4.86 0.17 -11.08
C SER A 56 -5.53 1.56 -11.13
N SER A 57 -5.19 2.47 -10.22
CA SER A 57 -5.79 3.81 -10.15
C SER A 57 -5.36 4.69 -11.33
N LYS A 58 -6.32 5.47 -11.85
CA LYS A 58 -6.03 6.53 -12.82
C LYS A 58 -5.14 7.63 -12.25
N SER A 59 -5.19 7.84 -10.92
CA SER A 59 -4.33 8.81 -10.24
C SER A 59 -2.90 8.29 -10.13
N ASN A 60 -1.96 8.97 -10.78
CA ASN A 60 -0.53 8.66 -10.65
C ASN A 60 -0.04 8.81 -9.20
N VAL A 61 -0.56 9.78 -8.45
CA VAL A 61 -0.22 9.99 -7.04
C VAL A 61 -0.59 8.76 -6.20
N VAL A 62 -1.77 8.17 -6.42
CA VAL A 62 -2.17 6.92 -5.74
C VAL A 62 -1.21 5.80 -6.09
N ARG A 63 -0.95 5.57 -7.39
CA ARG A 63 -0.04 4.49 -7.83
C ARG A 63 1.35 4.65 -7.22
N ARG A 64 1.90 5.87 -7.24
CA ARG A 64 3.19 6.19 -6.62
C ARG A 64 3.23 5.80 -5.15
N TYR A 65 2.26 6.23 -4.34
CA TYR A 65 2.26 5.90 -2.91
C TYR A 65 2.01 4.42 -2.64
N VAL A 66 1.21 3.75 -3.45
CA VAL A 66 1.07 2.29 -3.36
C VAL A 66 2.41 1.60 -3.64
N CYS A 67 3.19 2.07 -4.63
CA CYS A 67 4.57 1.60 -4.83
C CYS A 67 5.46 1.87 -3.61
N GLU A 68 5.35 3.04 -2.98
CA GLU A 68 6.10 3.35 -1.75
C GLU A 68 5.72 2.44 -0.57
N PHE A 69 4.49 1.94 -0.55
CA PHE A 69 4.01 1.02 0.50
C PHE A 69 4.51 -0.42 0.33
N LEU A 70 5.04 -0.80 -0.84
CA LEU A 70 5.57 -2.16 -1.06
C LEU A 70 6.84 -2.41 -0.25
N ASP A 71 7.72 -1.41 -0.12
CA ASP A 71 8.96 -1.49 0.65
C ASP A 71 8.71 -1.80 2.15
N PRO A 72 7.88 -1.04 2.90
CA PRO A 72 7.59 -1.39 4.29
C PRO A 72 6.83 -2.73 4.42
N ILE A 73 6.09 -3.18 3.41
CA ILE A 73 5.54 -4.54 3.43
C ILE A 73 6.68 -5.56 3.40
N CYS A 74 7.65 -5.43 2.49
CA CYS A 74 8.86 -6.27 2.46
C CYS A 74 9.65 -6.22 3.77
N GLN A 75 9.80 -5.02 4.35
CA GLN A 75 10.66 -4.79 5.50
C GLN A 75 10.06 -5.30 6.82
N TYR A 76 8.74 -5.13 7.02
CA TYR A 76 8.11 -5.36 8.32
C TYR A 76 7.23 -6.60 8.38
N TRP A 77 6.70 -7.10 7.24
CA TRP A 77 5.77 -8.23 7.29
C TRP A 77 6.53 -9.55 7.28
N PRO A 78 6.16 -10.51 8.15
CA PRO A 78 6.69 -11.86 8.09
C PRO A 78 6.36 -12.54 6.75
N VAL A 79 7.30 -13.32 6.21
CA VAL A 79 7.16 -14.00 4.90
C VAL A 79 5.88 -14.85 4.84
N ASN A 80 5.54 -15.56 5.92
CA ASN A 80 4.33 -16.39 5.99
C ASN A 80 3.01 -15.59 5.89
N VAL A 81 3.03 -14.29 6.20
CA VAL A 81 1.86 -13.41 6.00
C VAL A 81 1.70 -13.06 4.51
N ILE A 82 2.81 -12.82 3.82
CA ILE A 82 2.83 -12.46 2.39
C ILE A 82 2.55 -13.69 1.52
N ASP A 83 2.99 -14.88 1.94
CA ASP A 83 2.99 -16.11 1.15
C ASP A 83 1.63 -16.43 0.50
N LYS A 84 0.54 -16.22 1.25
CA LYS A 84 -0.85 -16.37 0.76
C LYS A 84 -1.15 -15.59 -0.52
N TYR A 85 -0.51 -14.44 -0.71
CA TYR A 85 -0.70 -13.54 -1.85
C TYR A 85 0.61 -13.29 -2.61
N MET A 86 1.60 -14.19 -2.53
CA MET A 86 2.92 -14.00 -3.11
C MET A 86 2.86 -13.68 -4.62
N GLY A 87 2.02 -14.37 -5.38
CA GLY A 87 1.85 -14.11 -6.82
C GLY A 87 1.36 -12.70 -7.11
N LEU A 88 0.35 -12.23 -6.35
CA LEU A 88 -0.17 -10.87 -6.44
C LEU A 88 0.89 -9.84 -6.03
N PHE A 89 1.68 -10.14 -5.00
CA PHE A 89 2.75 -9.27 -4.55
C PHE A 89 3.83 -9.09 -5.61
N GLN A 90 4.30 -10.18 -6.21
CA GLN A 90 5.27 -10.15 -7.30
C GLN A 90 4.74 -9.40 -8.54
N GLU A 91 3.46 -9.59 -8.87
CA GLU A 91 2.81 -8.84 -9.94
C GLU A 91 2.78 -7.34 -9.63
N SER A 92 2.48 -6.97 -8.38
CA SER A 92 2.46 -5.56 -7.94
C SER A 92 3.83 -4.89 -8.06
N LEU A 93 4.91 -5.59 -7.71
CA LEU A 93 6.29 -5.13 -7.90
C LEU A 93 6.61 -4.94 -9.38
N ARG A 94 6.25 -5.90 -10.24
CA ARG A 94 6.47 -5.81 -11.69
C ARG A 94 5.72 -4.61 -12.28
N LYS A 95 4.45 -4.42 -11.93
CA LYS A 95 3.63 -3.29 -12.36
C LYS A 95 4.23 -1.96 -11.92
N GLY A 96 4.73 -1.87 -10.69
CA GLY A 96 5.37 -0.65 -10.19
C GLY A 96 6.67 -0.31 -10.94
N ILE A 97 7.52 -1.31 -11.21
CA ILE A 97 8.78 -1.13 -11.95
C ILE A 97 8.55 -0.66 -13.40
N SER A 98 7.44 -1.08 -14.01
CA SER A 98 7.05 -0.70 -15.37
C SER A 98 6.00 0.42 -15.45
N ASP A 99 5.70 1.12 -14.34
CA ASP A 99 4.70 2.20 -14.34
C ASP A 99 5.10 3.33 -15.30
N ALA A 100 4.11 3.97 -15.92
CA ALA A 100 4.35 5.10 -16.79
C ALA A 100 4.94 6.31 -16.02
N ASP A 101 4.59 6.45 -14.74
CA ASP A 101 5.08 7.51 -13.86
C ASP A 101 6.50 7.21 -13.34
N GLN A 102 7.40 8.20 -13.46
CA GLN A 102 8.79 8.03 -13.06
C GLN A 102 8.98 7.88 -11.55
N ASP A 103 8.16 8.55 -10.74
CA ASP A 103 8.28 8.48 -9.29
C ASP A 103 7.78 7.12 -8.79
N ALA A 104 6.68 6.60 -9.36
CA ALA A 104 6.20 5.25 -9.07
C ALA A 104 7.27 4.20 -9.38
N ARG A 105 7.90 4.30 -10.55
CA ARG A 105 9.03 3.46 -10.96
C ARG A 105 10.21 3.53 -10.00
N SER A 106 10.55 4.74 -9.56
CA SER A 106 11.67 4.96 -8.64
C SER A 106 11.35 4.41 -7.24
N ALA A 107 10.11 4.58 -6.78
CA ALA A 107 9.64 4.02 -5.51
C ALA A 107 9.71 2.50 -5.48
N SER A 108 9.32 1.81 -6.57
CA SER A 108 9.35 0.34 -6.64
C SER A 108 10.74 -0.29 -6.75
N ARG A 109 11.79 0.51 -7.02
CA ARG A 109 13.18 0.02 -7.15
C ARG A 109 14.03 0.32 -5.91
N ARG A 110 13.50 1.04 -4.93
CA ARG A 110 14.16 1.23 -3.63
C ARG A 110 14.10 -0.08 -2.84
#